data_AF-A0A0M3IX62-F1
#
_entry.id   AF-A0A0M3IX62-F1
#
_cell.length_a   1.000
_cell.length_b   1.000
_cell.length_c   1.000
_cell.angle_alpha   90.00
_cell.angle_beta   90.00
_cell.angle_gamma   90.00
#
_symmetry.space_group_name_H-M   'P 1'
#
loop_
_entity.id
_entity.type
_entity.pdbx_description
1 polymer ?
#
loop_
_entity_poly.entity_id
_entity_poly.type
_entity_poly.pdbx_seq_one_letter_code
_entity_poly.pdbx_strand_id
1 'polypeptide(L)' 'MLTGRNAQNLARTKTECMRVGARDRDVLELLGDITLESVQDELIGETIQQFGKLDILVSIVSLVMPLLNMVDILR' A
#
# COMPACT_ATOMS: atom_id res chain seq x y z
N MET A 1 -3.42 1.43 -3.91
CA MET A 1 -2.08 1.38 -3.30
C MET A 1 -1.58 -0.05 -3.29
N LEU A 2 -0.36 -0.28 -3.76
CA LEU A 2 0.37 -1.54 -3.68
C LEU A 2 1.65 -1.29 -2.89
N THR A 3 1.96 -2.13 -1.90
CA THR A 3 3.23 -2.04 -1.16
C THR A 3 3.91 -3.39 -1.04
N GLY A 4 5.23 -3.38 -0.95
CA GLY A 4 6.02 -4.58 -0.74
C GLY A 4 7.52 -4.29 -0.73
N ARG A 5 8.32 -5.30 -0.40
CA ARG A 5 9.79 -5.18 -0.25
C ARG A 5 10.58 -5.49 -1.52
N ASN A 6 9.91 -6.07 -2.52
CA ASN A 6 10.55 -6.49 -3.76
C ASN A 6 10.05 -5.62 -4.92
N ALA A 7 10.92 -4.73 -5.41
CA ALA A 7 10.59 -3.78 -6.47
C ALA A 7 10.17 -4.46 -7.78
N GLN A 8 10.80 -5.58 -8.13
CA GLN A 8 10.48 -6.31 -9.37
C GLN A 8 9.07 -6.91 -9.32
N ASN A 9 8.71 -7.54 -8.20
CA ASN A 9 7.38 -8.11 -8.02
C ASN A 9 6.31 -7.01 -7.92
N LEU A 10 6.63 -5.89 -7.27
CA LEU A 10 5.72 -4.74 -7.16
C LEU A 10 5.40 -4.16 -8.55
N ALA A 11 6.43 -3.88 -9.35
CA ALA A 11 6.30 -3.40 -10.72
C ALA A 11 5.56 -4.39 -11.63
N ARG A 12 5.80 -5.69 -11.44
CA ARG A 12 5.06 -6.74 -12.14
C ARG A 12 3.58 -6.72 -11.79
N THR A 13 3.22 -6.60 -10.50
CA THR A 13 1.82 -6.50 -10.08
C THR A 13 1.16 -5.26 -10.65
N LYS A 14 1.84 -4.10 -10.65
CA LYS A 14 1.33 -2.89 -11.33
C LYS A 14 1.05 -3.16 -12.79
N THR A 15 1.98 -3.80 -13.50
CA THR A 15 1.83 -4.14 -14.91
C THR A 15 0.61 -5.03 -15.15
N GLU A 16 0.36 -6.01 -14.29
CA GLU A 16 -0.84 -6.86 -14.38
C GLU A 16 -2.14 -6.08 -14.14
N CYS A 17 -2.16 -5.14 -13.19
CA CYS A 17 -3.30 -4.23 -12.98
C CYS A 17 -3.58 -3.38 -14.23
N MET A 18 -2.53 -2.82 -14.83
CA MET A 18 -2.64 -2.02 -16.06
C MET A 18 -3.17 -2.88 -17.22
N ARG A 19 -2.70 -4.12 -17.34
CA ARG A 19 -3.13 -5.07 -18.38
C ARG A 19 -4.63 -5.36 -18.35
N VAL A 20 -5.26 -5.32 -17.17
CA VAL A 20 -6.71 -5.55 -17.02
C VAL A 20 -7.54 -4.27 -17.05
N GLY A 21 -6.93 -3.12 -17.35
CA GLY A 21 -7.62 -1.86 -17.62
C GLY A 21 -7.46 -0.77 -16.56
N ALA A 22 -6.64 -0.97 -15.52
CA ALA A 22 -6.27 0.14 -14.64
C ALA A 22 -5.48 1.21 -15.41
N ARG A 23 -5.69 2.48 -15.09
CA ARG A 23 -4.83 3.58 -15.55
C ARG A 23 -3.72 3.79 -14.54
N ASP A 24 -2.64 4.45 -14.96
CA ASP A 24 -1.47 4.66 -14.10
C ASP A 24 -1.83 5.40 -12.80
N ARG A 25 -2.70 6.42 -12.90
CA ARG A 25 -3.22 7.15 -11.74
C ARG A 25 -4.07 6.32 -10.76
N ASP A 26 -4.57 5.17 -11.20
CA ASP A 26 -5.41 4.29 -10.38
C ASP A 26 -4.55 3.36 -9.49
N VAL A 27 -3.24 3.27 -9.75
CA VAL A 27 -2.31 2.37 -9.03
C VAL A 27 -1.08 3.13 -8.53
N LEU A 28 -1.04 3.37 -7.22
CA LEU A 28 0.12 3.90 -6.51
C LEU A 28 0.96 2.75 -5.94
N GLU A 29 2.27 2.83 -6.11
CA GLU A 29 3.25 1.87 -5.60
C GLU A 29 4.10 2.49 -4.50
N LEU A 30 4.30 1.77 -3.40
CA LEU A 30 5.23 2.16 -2.32
C LEU A 30 6.16 0.98 -1.99
N LEU A 31 7.44 1.13 -2.29
CA LEU A 31 8.45 0.13 -1.95
C LEU A 31 8.89 0.33 -0.50
N GLY A 32 8.69 -0.69 0.35
CA GLY A 32 9.07 -0.60 1.75
C GLY A 32 8.74 -1.85 2.56
N ASP A 33 9.30 -1.92 3.76
CA ASP A 33 8.91 -2.91 4.77
C ASP A 33 7.83 -2.31 5.67
N ILE A 34 6.61 -2.83 5.56
CA ILE A 34 5.44 -2.34 6.32
C ILE A 34 5.58 -2.51 7.84
N THR A 35 6.57 -3.27 8.31
CA THR A 35 6.85 -3.35 9.75
C THR A 35 7.52 -2.09 10.30
N LEU A 36 8.00 -1.19 9.42
CA LEU A 36 8.57 0.10 9.79
C LEU A 36 7.47 1.16 9.86
N GLU A 37 7.38 1.87 10.98
CA GLU A 37 6.42 2.96 11.21
C GLU A 37 6.52 4.05 10.13
N SER A 38 7.72 4.42 9.71
CA SER A 38 7.91 5.41 8.64
C SER A 38 7.27 4.98 7.31
N VAL A 39 7.26 3.69 7.00
CA VAL A 39 6.62 3.15 5.79
C VAL A 39 5.11 3.10 5.97
N GLN A 40 4.61 2.89 7.19
CA GLN A 40 3.18 2.95 7.49
C GLN A 40 2.65 4.37 7.33
N ASP A 41 3.37 5.35 7.85
CA ASP A 41 3.03 6.77 7.73
C ASP A 41 3.03 7.22 6.27
N GLU A 42 4.07 6.85 5.51
CA GLU A 42 4.16 7.14 4.08
C GLU A 42 3.02 6.45 3.32
N LEU A 43 2.70 5.18 3.64
CA LEU A 43 1.61 4.45 3.01
C LEU A 43 0.27 5.17 3.18
N ILE A 44 -0.05 5.62 4.40
CA ILE A 44 -1.29 6.33 4.69
C ILE A 44 -1.26 7.71 4.00
N GLY A 45 -0.19 8.47 4.19
CA GLY A 45 -0.03 9.83 3.68
C GLY A 45 -0.16 9.89 2.15
N GLU A 46 0.58 9.05 1.45
CA GLU A 46 0.57 8.98 -0.02
C GLU A 46 -0.77 8.45 -0.56
N THR A 47 -1.41 7.51 0.14
CA THR A 47 -2.75 7.03 -0.24
C THR A 47 -3.79 8.14 -0.13
N ILE A 48 -3.81 8.89 0.97
CA ILE A 48 -4.73 10.01 1.16
C ILE A 48 -4.42 11.13 0.17
N GLN A 49 -3.14 11.44 -0.07
CA GLN A 49 -2.74 12.48 -1.02
C GLN A 49 -3.21 12.15 -2.44
N GLN A 50 -3.02 10.91 -2.90
CA GLN A 50 -3.36 10.49 -4.26
C GLN A 50 -4.86 10.23 -4.46
N PHE A 51 -5.54 9.60 -3.48
CA PHE A 51 -6.91 9.12 -3.63
C PHE A 51 -7.94 9.89 -2.80
N GLY A 52 -7.50 10.84 -1.98
CA GLY A 52 -8.33 11.69 -1.11
C GLY A 52 -8.78 11.02 0.19
N LYS A 53 -8.71 9.69 0.28
CA LYS A 53 -9.10 8.89 1.46
C LYS A 53 -8.55 7.47 1.37
N LEU A 54 -8.61 6.75 2.50
CA LEU A 54 -8.40 5.31 2.57
C LEU A 54 -9.72 4.61 2.92
N ASP A 55 -10.37 3.99 1.93
CA ASP A 55 -11.65 3.31 2.13
C ASP A 55 -11.51 1.92 2.75
N ILE A 56 -10.53 1.14 2.27
CA ILE A 56 -10.36 -0.27 2.63
C ILE A 56 -8.86 -0.57 2.78
N LEU A 57 -8.50 -1.17 3.91
CA LEU A 57 -7.18 -1.75 4.15
C LEU A 57 -7.27 -3.28 4.13
N VAL A 58 -6.56 -3.92 3.20
CA VAL A 58 -6.46 -5.39 3.13
C VAL A 58 -5.06 -5.81 3.56
N SER A 59 -4.95 -6.59 4.64
CA SER A 59 -3.69 -7.14 5.10
C SER A 59 -3.48 -8.58 4.61
N ILE A 60 -2.43 -8.79 3.81
CA ILE A 60 -2.01 -10.12 3.32
C ILE A 60 -0.63 -10.50 3.93
N VAL A 61 -0.16 -9.76 4.94
CA VAL A 61 1.18 -9.93 5.50
C VAL A 61 1.13 -10.98 6.62
N SER A 62 1.67 -12.17 6.38
CA SER A 62 1.89 -13.17 7.43
C SER A 62 3.03 -12.72 8.37
N LEU A 63 2.74 -11.82 9.30
CA LEU A 63 3.29 -11.82 10.66
C LEU A 63 2.57 -10.77 11.52
N VAL A 64 2.08 -11.27 12.64
CA VAL A 64 1.15 -10.65 13.59
C VAL A 64 1.92 -9.67 14.50
N MET A 65 1.54 -8.38 14.51
CA MET A 65 1.62 -7.39 15.62
C MET A 65 1.73 -5.90 15.19
N PRO A 66 2.44 -5.49 14.11
CA PRO A 66 2.62 -4.07 13.81
C PRO A 66 1.37 -3.34 13.25
N LEU A 67 0.44 -4.08 12.64
CA LEU A 67 -0.67 -3.50 11.87
C LEU A 67 -1.91 -3.13 12.70
N LEU A 68 -2.02 -3.59 13.95
CA LEU A 68 -3.15 -3.23 14.82
C LEU A 68 -3.15 -1.72 15.09
N ASN A 69 -1.97 -1.15 15.36
CA ASN A 69 -1.78 0.28 15.58
C ASN A 69 -2.19 1.11 14.36
N MET A 70 -1.99 0.59 13.14
CA MET A 70 -2.32 1.30 11.91
C MET A 70 -3.85 1.41 11.68
N VAL A 71 -4.61 0.41 12.13
CA VAL A 71 -6.09 0.50 12.15
C VAL A 71 -6.57 1.48 13.21
N ASP A 72 -5.87 1.56 14.35
CA ASP A 72 -6.20 2.52 15.41
C ASP A 72 -5.88 3.98 15.02
N ILE A 73 -4.90 4.23 14.14
CA ILE A 73 -4.62 5.55 13.56
C ILE A 73 -5.78 6.07 12.68
N LEU A 74 -6.60 5.17 12.14
CA LEU A 74 -7.71 5.52 11.23
C LEU A 74 -9.05 5.74 11.96
N ARG A 75 -9.09 5.68 13.29
CA ARG A 75 -10.26 5.98 14.14
C ARG A 75 -10.16 7.36 14.77
#